data_AF-A0A180FWU3-F1
#
_entry.id   AF-A0A180FWU3-F1
#
_cell.length_a   1.000
_cell.length_b   1.000
_cell.length_c   1.000
_cell.angle_alpha   90.00
_cell.angle_beta   90.00
_cell.angle_gamma   90.00
#
_symmetry.space_group_name_H-M   'P 1'
#
loop_
_entity.id
_entity.type
_entity.pdbx_description
1 polymer ?
#
loop_
_entity_poly.entity_id
_entity_poly.type
_entity_poly.pdbx_seq_one_letter_code
_entity_poly.pdbx_strand_id
1 'polypeptide(L)'
;ELANPLVGKHLEFYPELTNGLNISKFSQSGKWVGGLARAHRPQMFEANGKHFYIYEPAQLKSLAVVIPIFIVNYQSALHVKCIQLDESH
;
A
#
# COMPACT_ATOMS: atom_id res chain seq x y z
N GLU A 1 18.19 1.21 12.65
CA GLU A 1 17.25 0.59 13.61
C GLU A 1 16.05 -0.10 12.95
N LEU A 2 15.37 0.48 11.96
CA LEU A 2 14.18 -0.12 11.30
C LEU A 2 14.42 -1.46 10.58
N ALA A 3 15.68 -1.84 10.30
CA ALA A 3 16.05 -3.09 9.65
C ALA A 3 16.27 -4.27 10.62
N ASN A 4 16.07 -4.07 11.93
CA ASN A 4 16.17 -5.17 12.89
C ASN A 4 15.01 -6.15 12.67
N PRO A 5 15.24 -7.43 12.31
CA PRO A 5 14.18 -8.40 12.04
C PRO A 5 13.27 -8.65 13.26
N LEU A 6 13.81 -8.48 14.47
CA LEU A 6 13.06 -8.64 15.72
C LEU A 6 12.08 -7.49 15.95
N VAL A 7 12.35 -6.31 15.39
CA VAL A 7 11.52 -5.11 15.55
C VAL A 7 10.61 -4.91 14.34
N GLY A 8 11.08 -5.24 13.12
CA GLY A 8 10.33 -5.10 11.86
C GLY A 8 8.97 -5.80 11.88
N LYS A 9 8.88 -6.96 12.55
CA LYS A 9 7.61 -7.71 12.69
C LYS A 9 6.54 -7.00 13.53
N HIS A 10 6.93 -6.00 14.31
CA HIS A 10 6.03 -5.20 15.15
C HIS A 10 5.73 -3.82 14.53
N LEU A 11 6.34 -3.50 13.39
CA LEU A 11 6.13 -2.25 12.68
C LEU A 11 5.02 -2.42 11.64
N GLU A 12 4.03 -1.55 11.71
CA GLU A 12 2.98 -1.44 10.71
C GLU A 12 3.40 -0.40 9.67
N PHE A 13 3.92 -0.86 8.54
CA PHE A 13 4.42 0.01 7.47
C PHE A 13 3.29 0.60 6.63
N TYR A 14 2.17 -0.12 6.47
CA TYR A 14 1.06 0.30 5.63
C TYR A 14 -0.03 0.98 6.46
N PRO A 15 -0.73 1.98 5.90
CA PRO A 15 -1.92 2.52 6.54
C PRO A 15 -3.03 1.48 6.59
N GLU A 16 -3.85 1.55 7.63
CA GLU A 16 -5.00 0.69 7.82
C GLU A 16 -6.28 1.52 7.75
N LEU A 17 -7.16 1.18 6.81
CA LEU A 17 -8.43 1.85 6.63
C LEU A 17 -9.49 1.19 7.54
N THR A 18 -9.96 1.94 8.54
CA THR A 18 -11.06 1.50 9.44
C THR A 18 -12.34 2.32 9.24
N ASN A 19 -12.42 3.10 8.16
CA ASN A 19 -13.51 4.05 7.90
C ASN A 19 -13.74 5.06 9.04
N GLY A 20 -12.70 5.36 9.81
CA GLY A 20 -12.76 6.29 10.95
C GLY A 20 -13.36 5.70 12.23
N LEU A 21 -13.68 4.41 12.25
CA LEU A 21 -14.21 3.70 13.41
C LEU A 21 -13.08 2.97 14.16
N ASN A 22 -13.22 2.84 15.48
CA ASN A 22 -12.37 1.98 16.33
C ASN A 22 -10.85 2.20 16.15
N ILE A 23 -10.43 3.47 16.04
CA ILE A 23 -9.01 3.85 15.89
C ILE A 23 -8.27 3.53 17.20
N SER A 24 -7.40 2.53 17.15
CA SER A 24 -6.59 2.05 18.27
C SER A 24 -5.08 2.07 17.98
N LYS A 25 -4.69 2.32 16.72
CA LYS A 25 -3.29 2.31 16.27
C LYS A 25 -2.95 3.53 15.42
N PHE A 26 -1.66 3.87 15.36
CA PHE A 26 -1.17 5.01 14.57
C PHE A 26 -1.38 4.81 13.05
N SER A 27 -1.27 3.57 12.58
CA SER A 27 -1.53 3.17 11.18
C SER A 27 -2.94 3.51 10.71
N GLN A 28 -3.90 3.61 11.64
CA GLN A 28 -5.31 3.92 11.40
C GLN A 28 -5.60 5.42 11.45
N SER A 29 -4.63 6.25 11.82
CA SER A 29 -4.81 7.70 11.92
C SER A 29 -5.02 8.33 10.54
N GLY A 30 -5.88 9.36 10.45
CA GLY A 30 -6.15 10.06 9.19
C GLY A 30 -4.89 10.67 8.55
N LYS A 31 -3.89 11.06 9.37
CA LYS A 31 -2.58 11.51 8.87
C LYS A 31 -1.90 10.42 8.07
N TRP A 32 -1.91 9.18 8.55
CA TRP A 32 -1.27 8.05 7.90
C TRP A 32 -2.07 7.53 6.70
N VAL A 33 -3.40 7.51 6.78
CA VAL A 33 -4.31 7.04 5.72
C VAL A 33 -4.37 8.01 4.52
N GLY A 34 -4.26 9.32 4.73
CA GLY A 34 -4.39 10.29 3.62
C GLY A 34 -3.60 11.59 3.76
N GLY A 35 -3.19 11.95 4.99
CA GLY A 35 -2.52 13.22 5.26
C GLY A 35 -1.04 13.30 4.90
N LEU A 36 -0.36 12.17 4.67
CA LEU A 36 1.04 12.17 4.24
C LEU A 36 1.20 12.57 2.77
N ALA A 37 2.23 13.37 2.47
CA ALA A 37 2.66 13.61 1.10
C ALA A 37 3.07 12.29 0.43
N ARG A 38 2.92 12.20 -0.89
CA ARG A 38 3.14 10.95 -1.66
C ARG A 38 4.55 10.37 -1.47
N ALA A 39 5.56 11.23 -1.30
CA ALA A 39 6.94 10.84 -1.06
C ALA A 39 7.18 10.18 0.32
N HIS A 40 6.27 10.35 1.27
CA HIS A 40 6.38 9.78 2.62
C HIS A 40 5.48 8.58 2.85
N ARG A 41 4.71 8.16 1.82
CA ARG A 41 3.88 6.97 1.88
C ARG A 41 4.72 5.72 1.57
N PRO A 42 4.25 4.51 1.90
CA PRO A 42 4.87 3.28 1.44
C PRO A 42 5.02 3.28 -0.09
N GLN A 43 6.25 3.04 -0.56
CA GLN A 43 6.59 3.09 -1.98
C GLN A 43 6.57 1.72 -2.65
N MET A 44 6.63 0.64 -1.86
CA MET A 44 6.78 -0.73 -2.33
C MET A 44 5.88 -1.66 -1.54
N PHE A 45 5.37 -2.69 -2.20
CA PHE A 45 4.72 -3.83 -1.56
C PHE A 45 5.22 -5.14 -2.16
N GLU A 46 5.11 -6.20 -1.37
CA GLU A 46 5.39 -7.56 -1.84
C GLU A 46 4.08 -8.28 -2.16
N ALA A 47 4.04 -8.96 -3.31
CA ALA A 47 3.00 -9.91 -3.63
C ALA A 47 3.62 -11.15 -4.28
N ASN A 48 3.35 -12.32 -3.71
CA ASN A 48 3.86 -13.61 -4.18
C ASN A 48 5.41 -13.66 -4.32
N GLY A 49 6.15 -13.12 -3.35
CA GLY A 49 7.62 -13.10 -3.38
C GLY A 49 8.24 -12.13 -4.39
N LYS A 50 7.43 -11.26 -5.02
CA LYS A 50 7.90 -10.20 -5.90
C LYS A 50 7.59 -8.83 -5.32
N HIS A 51 8.54 -7.91 -5.45
CA HIS A 51 8.37 -6.51 -5.09
C HIS A 51 7.75 -5.71 -6.24
N PHE A 52 6.81 -4.85 -5.90
CA PHE A 52 6.14 -3.93 -6.80
C PHE A 52 6.23 -2.52 -6.22
N TYR A 53 6.55 -1.56 -7.08
CA TYR A 53 6.67 -0.16 -6.69
C TYR A 53 5.47 0.65 -7.17
N ILE A 54 5.12 1.69 -6.40
CA ILE A 54 4.14 2.66 -6.86
C ILE A 54 4.71 3.47 -8.04
N TYR A 55 3.84 3.88 -8.96
CA TYR A 55 4.19 4.56 -10.21
C TYR A 55 5.00 3.75 -11.22
N GLU A 56 5.20 2.44 -11.00
CA GLU A 56 5.76 1.54 -11.99
C GLU A 56 4.66 0.65 -12.61
N PRO A 57 4.71 0.36 -13.92
CA PRO A 57 3.77 -0.57 -14.54
C PRO A 57 3.89 -1.97 -13.93
N ALA A 58 2.75 -2.57 -13.61
CA ALA A 58 2.62 -3.95 -13.15
C ALA A 58 1.55 -4.67 -13.97
N GLN A 59 1.82 -5.92 -14.33
CA GLN A 59 0.85 -6.77 -15.01
C GLN A 59 0.09 -7.62 -13.99
N LEU A 60 -1.25 -7.57 -14.04
CA LEU A 60 -2.11 -8.45 -13.26
C LEU A 60 -2.16 -9.85 -13.87
N LYS A 61 -2.64 -10.84 -13.10
CA LYS A 61 -2.90 -12.20 -13.62
C LYS A 61 -3.91 -12.21 -14.78
N SER A 62 -4.77 -11.19 -14.85
CA SER A 62 -5.71 -10.96 -15.96
C SER A 62 -5.06 -10.41 -17.23
N LEU A 63 -3.72 -10.23 -17.24
CA LEU A 63 -2.92 -9.57 -18.28
C LEU A 63 -3.11 -8.05 -18.39
N ALA A 64 -4.05 -7.47 -17.65
CA ALA A 64 -4.21 -6.02 -17.58
C ALA A 64 -2.94 -5.36 -17.02
N VAL A 65 -2.48 -4.30 -17.69
CA VAL A 65 -1.37 -3.46 -17.23
C VAL A 65 -1.94 -2.34 -16.37
N VAL A 66 -1.41 -2.20 -15.17
CA VAL A 66 -1.85 -1.20 -14.20
C VAL A 66 -0.67 -0.46 -13.61
N ILE A 67 -0.91 0.76 -13.13
CA ILE A 67 0.06 1.55 -12.36
C ILE A 67 -0.46 1.67 -10.93
N PRO A 68 0.19 1.04 -9.94
CA PRO A 68 -0.12 1.22 -8.52
C PRO A 68 0.10 2.66 -8.07
N ILE A 69 -0.83 3.23 -7.30
CA ILE A 69 -0.75 4.62 -6.83
C ILE A 69 -0.92 4.79 -5.32
N PHE A 70 -1.51 3.80 -4.64
CA PHE A 70 -1.72 3.87 -3.19
C PHE A 70 -1.87 2.47 -2.60
N ILE A 71 -1.25 2.24 -1.44
CA ILE A 71 -1.24 0.95 -0.74
C ILE A 71 -1.93 1.13 0.62
N VAL A 72 -2.83 0.22 0.97
CA VAL A 72 -3.60 0.28 2.22
C VAL A 72 -4.00 -1.10 2.70
N ASN A 73 -3.93 -1.35 3.99
CA ASN A 73 -4.60 -2.49 4.62
C ASN A 73 -6.08 -2.18 4.82
N TYR A 74 -6.94 -3.07 4.35
CA TYR A 74 -8.38 -2.99 4.55
C TYR A 74 -8.91 -4.39 4.79
N GLN A 75 -9.74 -4.57 5.83
CA GLN A 75 -10.31 -5.87 6.20
C GLN A 75 -9.27 -6.99 6.31
N SER A 76 -8.14 -6.71 6.98
CA SER A 76 -7.03 -7.66 7.18
C SER A 76 -6.31 -8.12 5.90
N ALA A 77 -6.54 -7.47 4.76
CA ALA A 77 -5.84 -7.73 3.51
C ALA A 77 -5.15 -6.46 2.98
N LEU A 78 -4.04 -6.65 2.26
CA LEU A 78 -3.36 -5.56 1.58
C LEU A 78 -4.09 -5.26 0.26
N HIS A 79 -4.56 -4.03 0.12
CA HIS A 79 -5.18 -3.51 -1.09
C HIS A 79 -4.28 -2.47 -1.74
N VAL A 80 -4.28 -2.47 -3.07
CA VAL A 80 -3.53 -1.52 -3.87
C VAL A 80 -4.49 -0.84 -4.82
N LYS A 81 -4.59 0.48 -4.71
CA LYS A 81 -5.30 1.30 -5.68
C LYS A 81 -4.42 1.44 -6.90
N CYS A 82 -4.96 1.14 -8.07
CA CYS A 82 -4.25 1.19 -9.33
C CYS A 82 -5.02 2.01 -10.36
N ILE A 83 -4.29 2.54 -11.34
CA ILE A 83 -4.85 3.05 -12.61
C ILE A 83 -4.62 1.96 -13.65
N GLN A 84 -5.66 1.52 -14.34
CA GLN A 84 -5.50 0.59 -15.45
C GLN A 84 -5.14 1.37 -16.72
N LEU A 85 -4.16 0.87 -17.47
CA LEU A 85 -3.84 1.38 -18.80
C LEU A 85 -4.76 0.68 -19.80
N ASP A 86 -5.51 1.44 -20.59
CA ASP A 86 -6.26 0.95 -21.72
C ASP A 86 -5.64 1.45 -23.04
N GLU A 87 -5.65 0.60 -24.06
CA GLU A 87 -5.13 0.94 -25.40
C GLU A 87 -6.11 1.81 -26.20
N SER A 88 -7.15 2.36 -25.57
CA SER A 88 -8.22 3.13 -26.21
C SER A 88 -7.82 4.55 -26.67
N HIS A 89 -6.53 4.81 -26.90
CA HIS A 89 -6.01 6.10 -27.35
C HIS A 89 -5.68 6.08 -28.84
#